data_AF-A0A848XMB0-F1
#
_entry.id   AF-A0A848XMB0-F1
#
_cell.length_a   1.000
_cell.length_b   1.000
_cell.length_c   1.000
_cell.angle_alpha   90.00
_cell.angle_beta   90.00
_cell.angle_gamma   90.00
#
_symmetry.space_group_name_H-M   'P 1'
#
loop_
_entity.id
_entity.type
_entity.pdbx_description
1 polymer ?
#
loop_
_entity_poly.entity_id
_entity_poly.type
_entity_poly.pdbx_seq_one_letter_code
_entity_poly.pdbx_strand_id
1 'polypeptide(L)'
;MFDVPSLTKTLYYLRRISRQLWMRTTLIAMLALISAGIGTVLEGLVPQGLADRIDAGAVTRILEILASSMLAVTTFSLSVMVTARQWASGQSTPRAQQLVLEDSVTQIVLATFLGAFVFALASLILIETGIYSGNSVVVILAFTLIVIALVVVAILRWIEHLSELGGVAETTSKIEDAAREALKLRASAECLGGAPLKDGDIPKSAKPVAADRTGYVQHVDAGRLDAAAGACEGKVYLHAPPGTFITEGAPLVRATGDISHDDVREAFVIGTERSFEQDPRFGLIVLSEVAQRALSPGVNDPGTAVSVIGRLLRLLFPIKSEDSAAEDPKCSRLFVPPIPPSDFVRDAYDSIGRDAAGTVEVHVVLQKALARLAESEDAGMRKAAREAAARALAFAENGLLLDDDKARVRAAGPGKGK
;
A
#
# COMPACT_ATOMS: atom_id res chain seq x y z
N MET A 1 -16.46 24.05 -11.50
CA MET A 1 -15.05 23.76 -11.19
C MET A 1 -15.00 23.28 -9.75
N PHE A 2 -15.37 22.02 -9.51
CA PHE A 2 -15.47 21.42 -8.18
C PHE A 2 -14.75 20.07 -8.22
N ASP A 3 -13.73 19.94 -7.37
CA ASP A 3 -12.84 18.81 -7.23
C ASP A 3 -13.61 17.55 -6.80
N VAL A 4 -13.72 16.59 -7.72
CA VAL A 4 -13.72 15.18 -7.35
C VAL A 4 -12.26 14.83 -7.06
N PRO A 5 -11.91 14.17 -5.94
CA PRO A 5 -10.56 13.68 -5.74
C PRO A 5 -10.32 12.43 -6.59
N SER A 6 -10.68 12.45 -7.88
CA SER A 6 -10.04 11.60 -8.86
C SER A 6 -8.66 12.20 -9.06
N LEU A 7 -7.66 11.63 -8.40
CA LEU A 7 -6.25 11.99 -8.62
C LEU A 7 -6.02 11.97 -10.13
N THR A 8 -5.79 13.14 -10.73
CA THR A 8 -5.47 13.21 -12.16
C THR A 8 -4.30 12.28 -12.43
N LYS A 9 -4.28 11.60 -13.58
CA LYS A 9 -3.20 10.67 -13.97
C LYS A 9 -1.79 11.20 -13.67
N THR A 10 -1.57 12.50 -13.89
CA THR A 10 -0.31 13.20 -13.56
C THR A 10 0.01 13.20 -12.07
N LEU A 11 -0.98 13.48 -11.22
CA LEU A 11 -0.86 13.48 -9.76
C LEU A 11 -0.60 12.07 -9.22
N TYR A 12 -1.21 11.04 -9.83
CA TYR A 12 -0.92 9.64 -9.54
C TYR A 12 0.56 9.30 -9.80
N TYR A 13 1.10 9.68 -10.97
CA TYR A 13 2.52 9.46 -11.27
C TYR A 13 3.46 10.27 -10.37
N LEU A 14 3.15 11.54 -10.09
CA LEU A 14 3.97 12.38 -9.20
C LEU A 14 4.02 11.82 -7.78
N ARG A 15 2.88 11.35 -7.25
CA ARG A 15 2.83 10.70 -5.93
C ARG A 15 3.71 9.45 -5.91
N ARG A 16 3.68 8.63 -6.97
CA ARG A 16 4.51 7.42 -7.10
C ARG A 16 6.01 7.73 -7.15
N ILE A 17 6.42 8.79 -7.86
CA ILE A 17 7.84 9.20 -7.93
C ILE A 17 8.33 9.76 -6.60
N SER A 18 7.52 10.59 -5.93
CA SER A 18 7.89 11.20 -4.63
C SER A 18 8.14 10.19 -3.49
N ARG A 19 7.64 8.96 -3.67
CA ARG A 19 7.78 7.86 -2.72
C ARG A 19 9.06 7.04 -2.92
N GLN A 20 9.88 7.35 -3.94
CA GLN A 20 11.08 6.58 -4.24
C GLN A 20 12.26 6.93 -3.31
N LEU A 21 12.98 5.88 -2.88
CA LEU A 21 14.18 5.94 -2.01
C LEU A 21 15.18 7.02 -2.42
N TRP A 22 15.56 7.04 -3.69
CA TRP A 22 16.68 7.84 -4.18
C TRP A 22 16.44 9.35 -4.05
N MET A 23 15.18 9.81 -4.08
CA MET A 23 14.84 11.22 -3.99
C MET A 23 15.08 11.77 -2.57
N ARG A 24 14.73 11.00 -1.54
CA ARG A 24 14.88 11.41 -0.14
C ARG A 24 16.36 11.39 0.29
N THR A 25 17.07 10.35 -0.13
CA THR A 25 18.50 10.21 0.15
C THR A 25 19.31 11.31 -0.53
N THR A 26 19.02 11.64 -1.79
CA THR A 26 19.72 12.72 -2.50
C THR A 26 19.42 14.09 -1.90
N LEU A 27 18.19 14.36 -1.45
CA LEU A 27 17.84 15.63 -0.81
C LEU A 27 18.59 15.85 0.51
N ILE A 28 18.65 14.83 1.38
CA ILE A 28 19.36 14.92 2.67
C ILE A 28 20.87 15.06 2.46
N ALA A 29 21.44 14.31 1.50
CA ALA A 29 22.85 14.43 1.15
C ALA A 29 23.17 15.83 0.58
N MET A 30 22.31 16.39 -0.27
CA MET A 30 22.47 17.77 -0.76
C MET A 30 22.37 18.79 0.36
N LEU A 31 21.41 18.66 1.29
CA LEU A 31 21.30 19.54 2.46
C LEU A 31 22.55 19.48 3.34
N ALA A 32 23.13 18.29 3.53
CA ALA A 32 24.38 18.12 4.26
C ALA A 32 25.56 18.84 3.57
N LEU A 33 25.65 18.74 2.23
CA LEU A 33 26.67 19.41 1.43
C LEU A 33 26.51 20.94 1.45
N ILE A 34 25.27 21.43 1.35
CA ILE A 34 24.92 22.85 1.44
C ILE A 34 25.27 23.39 2.83
N SER A 35 24.95 22.64 3.89
CA SER A 35 25.30 23.01 5.28
C SER A 35 26.81 23.14 5.45
N ALA A 36 27.59 22.24 4.84
CA ALA A 36 29.04 22.33 4.82
C ALA A 36 29.57 23.53 4.01
N GLY A 37 28.80 24.13 3.09
CA GLY A 37 29.18 25.37 2.38
C GLY A 37 28.76 26.64 3.13
N ILE A 38 27.62 26.61 3.82
CA ILE A 38 27.06 27.77 4.56
C ILE A 38 27.98 28.22 5.70
N GLY A 39 28.79 27.33 6.26
CA GLY A 39 29.75 27.68 7.31
C GLY A 39 30.70 28.82 6.92
N THR A 40 31.04 28.94 5.63
CA THR A 40 31.88 30.05 5.11
C THR A 40 31.16 31.40 5.13
N VAL A 41 29.83 31.40 5.01
CA VAL A 41 29.00 32.62 4.99
C VAL A 41 28.65 33.06 6.42
N LEU A 42 28.48 32.11 7.34
CA LEU A 42 28.10 32.38 8.73
C LEU A 42 29.29 32.76 9.63
N GLU A 43 30.52 32.75 9.11
CA GLU A 43 31.73 33.08 9.89
C GLU A 43 31.64 34.45 10.59
N GLY A 44 31.01 35.43 9.94
CA GLY A 44 30.85 36.79 10.48
C GLY A 44 29.92 36.92 11.70
N LEU A 45 29.13 35.87 12.01
CA LEU A 45 28.24 35.84 13.18
C LEU A 45 28.91 35.24 14.42
N VAL A 46 30.11 34.69 14.30
CA VAL A 46 30.83 34.05 15.41
C VAL A 46 31.48 35.13 16.30
N PRO A 47 31.25 35.13 17.63
CA PRO A 47 31.91 36.05 18.54
C PRO A 47 33.44 35.94 18.47
N GLN A 48 34.12 37.10 18.45
CA GLN A 48 35.58 37.16 18.40
C GLN A 48 36.21 36.48 19.64
N GLY A 49 37.21 35.62 19.43
CA GLY A 49 37.94 34.89 20.49
C GLY A 49 37.34 33.54 20.90
N LEU A 50 36.20 33.12 20.32
CA LEU A 50 35.68 31.76 20.53
C LEU A 50 36.49 30.71 19.76
N ALA A 51 37.02 31.06 18.59
CA ALA A 51 37.85 30.19 17.76
C ALA A 51 39.18 29.83 18.43
N ASP A 52 39.78 30.78 19.16
CA ASP A 52 41.06 30.55 19.86
C ASP A 52 40.95 29.54 21.01
N ARG A 53 39.71 29.22 21.44
CA ARG A 53 39.43 28.21 22.48
C ARG A 53 39.14 26.82 21.92
N ILE A 54 39.02 26.68 20.60
CA ILE A 54 38.64 25.42 19.95
C ILE A 54 39.82 24.93 19.11
N ASP A 55 40.36 23.77 19.49
CA ASP A 55 41.42 23.11 18.72
C ASP A 55 40.83 22.55 17.41
N ALA A 56 41.26 23.09 16.27
CA ALA A 56 40.89 22.57 14.95
C ALA A 56 41.26 21.08 14.80
N GLY A 57 42.37 20.65 15.40
CA GLY A 57 42.79 19.25 15.41
C GLY A 57 41.84 18.33 16.19
N ALA A 58 41.09 18.85 17.17
CA ALA A 58 40.04 18.11 17.85
C ALA A 58 38.80 17.96 16.96
N VAL A 59 38.42 19.02 16.23
CA VAL A 59 37.29 18.97 15.28
C VAL A 59 37.57 17.99 14.14
N THR A 60 38.77 18.03 13.55
CA THR A 60 39.22 17.09 12.53
C THR A 60 39.11 15.64 13.02
N ARG A 61 39.60 15.34 14.23
CA ARG A 61 39.50 13.99 14.82
C ARG A 61 38.05 13.52 15.02
N ILE A 62 37.14 14.41 15.44
CA ILE A 62 35.72 14.07 15.56
C ILE A 62 35.12 13.76 14.18
N LEU A 63 35.44 14.56 13.16
CA LEU A 63 34.97 14.34 11.78
C LEU A 63 35.52 13.02 11.21
N GLU A 64 36.78 12.66 11.46
CA GLU A 64 37.36 11.37 11.05
C GLU A 64 36.65 10.17 11.70
N ILE A 65 36.37 10.25 13.01
CA ILE A 65 35.60 9.23 13.74
C ILE A 65 34.19 9.13 13.14
N LEU A 66 33.55 10.27 12.87
CA LEU A 66 32.22 10.30 12.27
C LEU A 66 32.23 9.70 10.86
N ALA A 67 33.17 10.06 9.99
CA ALA A 67 33.27 9.53 8.64
C ALA A 67 33.50 8.00 8.63
N SER A 68 34.48 7.52 9.40
CA SER A 68 34.80 6.09 9.45
C SER A 68 33.67 5.24 10.04
N SER A 69 33.04 5.70 11.12
CA SER A 69 31.93 4.98 11.76
C SER A 69 30.66 4.99 10.92
N MET A 70 30.31 6.10 10.27
CA MET A 70 29.06 6.22 9.51
C MET A 70 29.05 5.34 8.26
N LEU A 71 30.20 5.14 7.60
CA LEU A 71 30.28 4.20 6.48
C LEU A 71 29.98 2.77 6.94
N ALA A 72 30.60 2.33 8.04
CA ALA A 72 30.37 1.00 8.62
C ALA A 72 28.92 0.80 9.08
N VAL A 73 28.34 1.78 9.78
CA VAL A 73 26.94 1.75 10.23
C VAL A 73 25.97 1.74 9.03
N THR A 74 26.27 2.49 7.97
CA THR A 74 25.47 2.50 6.73
C THR A 74 25.50 1.13 6.06
N THR A 75 26.68 0.51 5.91
CA THR A 75 26.81 -0.83 5.33
C THR A 75 26.08 -1.87 6.16
N PHE A 76 26.27 -1.87 7.49
CA PHE A 76 25.56 -2.78 8.39
C PHE A 76 24.04 -2.62 8.27
N SER A 77 23.54 -1.38 8.31
CA SER A 77 22.10 -1.08 8.22
C SER A 77 21.53 -1.49 6.86
N LEU A 78 22.27 -1.28 5.77
CA LEU A 78 21.87 -1.72 4.44
C LEU A 78 21.80 -3.26 4.36
N SER A 79 22.79 -3.97 4.90
CA SER A 79 22.79 -5.43 4.96
C SER A 79 21.59 -5.96 5.75
N VAL A 80 21.32 -5.40 6.92
CA VAL A 80 20.15 -5.75 7.75
C VAL A 80 18.84 -5.49 6.99
N MET A 81 18.69 -4.35 6.31
CA MET A 81 17.52 -4.07 5.48
C MET A 81 17.35 -5.11 4.36
N VAL A 82 18.44 -5.48 3.66
CA VAL A 82 18.38 -6.49 2.59
C VAL A 82 17.99 -7.86 3.15
N THR A 83 18.57 -8.28 4.27
CA THR A 83 18.23 -9.54 4.93
C THR A 83 16.78 -9.54 5.43
N ALA A 84 16.31 -8.44 6.03
CA ALA A 84 14.92 -8.30 6.46
C ALA A 84 13.95 -8.40 5.27
N ARG A 85 14.28 -7.78 4.13
CA ARG A 85 13.50 -7.93 2.88
C ARG A 85 13.49 -9.35 2.36
N GLN A 86 14.62 -10.05 2.40
CA GLN A 86 14.68 -11.47 2.01
C GLN A 86 13.85 -12.35 2.94
N TRP A 87 13.89 -12.11 4.25
CA TRP A 87 13.10 -12.84 5.23
C TRP A 87 11.60 -12.56 5.07
N ALA A 88 11.22 -11.29 4.92
CA ALA A 88 9.84 -10.90 4.59
C ALA A 88 9.39 -11.53 3.27
N SER A 89 10.27 -11.64 2.27
CA SER A 89 9.99 -12.33 1.01
C SER A 89 9.78 -13.82 1.15
N GLY A 90 10.38 -14.48 2.14
CA GLY A 90 10.16 -15.89 2.43
C GLY A 90 8.80 -16.15 3.09
N GLN A 91 8.30 -15.17 3.85
CA GLN A 91 7.07 -15.28 4.64
C GLN A 91 5.83 -14.64 3.99
N SER A 92 6.02 -13.64 3.13
CA SER A 92 4.94 -12.87 2.50
C SER A 92 4.76 -13.26 1.04
N THR A 93 3.55 -13.10 0.50
CA THR A 93 3.31 -13.37 -0.92
C THR A 93 3.94 -12.27 -1.80
N PRO A 94 4.31 -12.54 -3.07
CA PRO A 94 4.88 -11.52 -3.96
C PRO A 94 4.02 -10.24 -4.07
N ARG A 95 2.70 -10.38 -3.91
CA ARG A 95 1.73 -9.27 -3.94
C ARG A 95 1.73 -8.46 -2.63
N ALA A 96 1.92 -9.11 -1.49
CA ALA A 96 2.12 -8.43 -0.21
C ALA A 96 3.39 -7.56 -0.22
N GLN A 97 4.42 -7.97 -0.95
CA GLN A 97 5.68 -7.20 -1.06
C GLN A 97 5.49 -5.84 -1.72
N GLN A 98 4.52 -5.67 -2.63
CA GLN A 98 4.26 -4.39 -3.27
C GLN A 98 4.00 -3.27 -2.25
N LEU A 99 3.43 -3.58 -1.08
CA LEU A 99 3.18 -2.64 0.01
C LEU A 99 4.34 -2.53 1.02
N VAL A 100 5.14 -3.58 1.17
CA VAL A 100 6.24 -3.62 2.15
C VAL A 100 7.46 -2.81 1.68
N LEU A 101 7.57 -2.51 0.39
CA LEU A 101 8.72 -1.80 -0.21
C LEU A 101 8.80 -0.29 0.10
N GLU A 102 7.76 0.32 0.69
CA GLU A 102 7.71 1.76 1.02
C GLU A 102 7.98 2.05 2.50
N ASP A 103 9.03 1.47 3.08
CA ASP A 103 9.40 1.79 4.45
C ASP A 103 10.20 3.10 4.52
N SER A 104 9.50 4.20 4.77
CA SER A 104 10.11 5.53 4.87
C SER A 104 11.09 5.69 6.05
N VAL A 105 10.92 4.93 7.15
CA VAL A 105 11.75 5.10 8.35
C VAL A 105 13.15 4.60 8.05
N THR A 106 13.27 3.39 7.50
CA THR A 106 14.55 2.83 7.06
C THR A 106 15.28 3.76 6.08
N GLN A 107 14.56 4.36 5.13
CA GLN A 107 15.15 5.26 4.15
C GLN A 107 15.71 6.53 4.79
N ILE A 108 14.97 7.14 5.71
CA ILE A 108 15.40 8.35 6.43
C ILE A 108 16.64 8.04 7.25
N VAL A 109 16.64 6.93 8.00
CA VAL A 109 17.78 6.49 8.82
C VAL A 109 19.03 6.28 7.95
N LEU A 110 18.92 5.50 6.87
CA LEU A 110 20.05 5.26 5.95
C LEU A 110 20.54 6.56 5.30
N ALA A 111 19.63 7.44 4.92
CA ALA A 111 19.97 8.75 4.36
C ALA A 111 20.66 9.65 5.39
N THR A 112 20.28 9.60 6.67
CA THR A 112 20.96 10.34 7.75
C THR A 112 22.39 9.82 7.93
N PHE A 113 22.62 8.50 7.94
CA PHE A 113 23.98 7.94 8.06
C PHE A 113 24.87 8.29 6.88
N LEU A 114 24.35 8.15 5.65
CA LEU A 114 25.08 8.53 4.44
C LEU A 114 25.33 10.05 4.38
N GLY A 115 24.34 10.85 4.76
CA GLY A 115 24.46 12.31 4.84
C GLY A 115 25.50 12.75 5.86
N ALA A 116 25.55 12.12 7.04
CA ALA A 116 26.57 12.37 8.06
C ALA A 116 27.97 11.99 7.58
N PHE A 117 28.12 10.87 6.87
CA PHE A 117 29.37 10.49 6.21
C PHE A 117 29.84 11.54 5.20
N VAL A 118 28.95 11.94 4.28
CA VAL A 118 29.26 12.95 3.25
C VAL A 118 29.57 14.31 3.87
N PHE A 119 28.82 14.73 4.89
CA PHE A 119 29.10 15.94 5.66
C PHE A 119 30.49 15.90 6.29
N ALA A 120 30.84 14.79 6.95
CA ALA A 120 32.11 14.64 7.61
C ALA A 120 33.28 14.70 6.61
N LEU A 121 33.16 13.98 5.48
CA LEU A 121 34.18 13.98 4.43
C LEU A 121 34.32 15.36 3.76
N ALA A 122 33.21 16.01 3.42
CA ALA A 122 33.25 17.35 2.82
C ALA A 122 33.89 18.35 3.79
N SER A 123 33.46 18.35 5.06
CA SER A 123 34.01 19.24 6.08
C SER A 123 35.51 19.00 6.31
N LEU A 124 35.96 17.74 6.31
CA LEU A 124 37.37 17.37 6.40
C LEU A 124 38.17 17.94 5.23
N ILE A 125 37.68 17.77 3.99
CA ILE A 125 38.32 18.33 2.78
C ILE A 125 38.44 19.85 2.89
N LEU A 126 37.39 20.56 3.32
CA LEU A 126 37.44 22.01 3.43
C LEU A 126 38.42 22.51 4.52
N ILE A 127 38.57 21.76 5.62
CA ILE A 127 39.56 22.07 6.66
C ILE A 127 40.99 21.81 6.13
N GLU A 128 41.24 20.66 5.52
CA GLU A 128 42.58 20.31 5.02
C GLU A 128 43.05 21.18 3.85
N THR A 129 42.12 21.63 3.01
CA THR A 129 42.42 22.57 1.90
C THR A 129 42.61 24.03 2.37
N GLY A 130 42.41 24.30 3.66
CA GLY A 130 42.56 25.65 4.25
C GLY A 130 41.44 26.63 3.88
N ILE A 131 40.37 26.16 3.22
CA ILE A 131 39.17 26.96 2.93
C ILE A 131 38.50 27.35 4.26
N TYR A 132 38.49 26.41 5.21
CA TYR A 132 38.05 26.66 6.57
C TYR A 132 39.23 26.94 7.51
N SER A 133 39.31 28.18 8.00
CA SER A 133 40.29 28.60 8.99
C SER A 133 39.63 29.50 10.04
N GLY A 134 40.23 29.62 11.23
CA GLY A 134 39.78 30.54 12.28
C GLY A 134 38.34 30.29 12.76
N ASN A 135 37.48 31.31 12.63
CA ASN A 135 36.11 31.32 13.16
C ASN A 135 35.20 30.29 12.50
N SER A 136 35.49 29.91 11.25
CA SER A 136 34.74 28.89 10.54
C SER A 136 34.76 27.51 11.22
N VAL A 137 35.84 27.19 11.95
CA VAL A 137 35.98 25.93 12.69
C VAL A 137 34.92 25.79 13.78
N VAL A 138 34.53 26.92 14.41
CA VAL A 138 33.48 26.96 15.44
C VAL A 138 32.13 26.61 14.84
N VAL A 139 31.84 27.12 13.64
CA VAL A 139 30.59 26.86 12.93
C VAL A 139 30.51 25.38 12.54
N ILE A 140 31.59 24.80 12.02
CA ILE A 140 31.66 23.37 11.68
C ILE A 140 31.46 22.52 12.93
N LEU A 141 32.08 22.86 14.06
CA LEU A 141 31.88 22.13 15.31
C LEU A 141 30.42 22.14 15.74
N ALA A 142 29.74 23.30 15.67
CA ALA A 142 28.32 23.40 15.98
C ALA A 142 27.46 22.51 15.07
N PHE A 143 27.69 22.53 13.75
CA PHE A 143 27.00 21.64 12.81
C PHE A 143 27.35 20.17 13.06
N THR A 144 28.59 19.86 13.41
CA THR A 144 29.03 18.50 13.73
C THR A 144 28.27 17.97 14.93
N LEU A 145 28.07 18.78 15.98
CA LEU A 145 27.26 18.40 17.15
C LEU A 145 25.79 18.16 16.78
N ILE A 146 25.21 18.96 15.88
CA ILE A 146 23.86 18.75 15.36
C ILE A 146 23.78 17.43 14.60
N VAL A 147 24.74 17.17 13.71
CA VAL A 147 24.80 15.93 12.92
C VAL A 147 24.96 14.71 13.85
N ILE A 148 25.80 14.79 14.87
CA ILE A 148 25.95 13.74 15.89
C ILE A 148 24.60 13.49 16.58
N ALA A 149 23.90 14.53 17.02
CA ALA A 149 22.60 14.39 17.65
C ALA A 149 21.57 13.71 16.70
N LEU A 150 21.55 14.10 15.42
CA LEU A 150 20.70 13.48 14.41
C LEU A 150 21.05 12.00 14.19
N VAL A 151 22.33 11.66 14.15
CA VAL A 151 22.80 10.28 14.03
C VAL A 151 22.38 9.45 15.24
N VAL A 152 22.52 9.97 16.47
CA VAL A 152 22.09 9.28 17.69
C VAL A 152 20.58 9.00 17.64
N VAL A 153 19.76 9.99 17.28
CA VAL A 153 18.31 9.81 17.11
C VAL A 153 18.00 8.80 16.01
N ALA A 154 18.72 8.83 14.88
CA ALA A 154 18.54 7.89 13.78
C ALA A 154 18.89 6.46 14.19
N ILE A 155 19.95 6.24 14.98
CA ILE A 155 20.31 4.91 15.52
C ILE A 155 19.23 4.42 16.48
N LEU A 156 18.73 5.26 17.40
CA LEU A 156 17.66 4.85 18.32
C LEU A 156 16.39 4.45 17.57
N ARG A 157 15.99 5.26 16.58
CA ARG A 157 14.88 4.91 15.67
C ARG A 157 15.14 3.63 14.90
N TRP A 158 16.37 3.42 14.46
CA TRP A 158 16.75 2.20 13.74
C TRP A 158 16.56 0.95 14.59
N ILE A 159 17.01 0.99 15.85
CA ILE A 159 16.89 -0.12 16.80
C ILE A 159 15.42 -0.44 17.09
N GLU A 160 14.61 0.59 17.35
CA GLU A 160 13.17 0.44 17.57
C GLU A 160 12.50 -0.21 16.35
N HIS A 161 12.78 0.34 15.17
CA HIS A 161 12.21 -0.12 13.90
C HIS A 161 12.65 -1.54 13.50
N LEU A 162 13.86 -1.95 13.88
CA LEU A 162 14.39 -3.29 13.58
C LEU A 162 13.54 -4.41 14.19
N SER A 163 12.85 -4.13 15.30
CA SER A 163 11.99 -5.11 15.96
C SER A 163 10.69 -5.39 15.19
N GLU A 164 10.27 -4.47 14.31
CA GLU A 164 9.02 -4.55 13.56
C GLU A 164 9.25 -5.01 12.10
N LEU A 165 10.44 -4.70 11.56
CA LEU A 165 10.85 -4.92 10.18
C LEU A 165 10.57 -6.36 9.68
N GLY A 166 9.59 -6.47 8.78
CA GLY A 166 9.33 -7.70 8.02
C GLY A 166 8.53 -8.75 8.78
N GLY A 167 7.98 -8.41 9.95
CA GLY A 167 7.06 -9.26 10.68
C GLY A 167 5.75 -9.48 9.92
N VAL A 168 5.19 -10.69 10.01
CA VAL A 168 3.89 -11.03 9.39
C VAL A 168 2.77 -10.10 9.92
N ALA A 169 2.87 -9.68 11.19
CA ALA A 169 1.93 -8.73 11.80
C ALA A 169 1.98 -7.34 11.14
N GLU A 170 3.17 -6.80 10.87
CA GLU A 170 3.35 -5.51 10.20
C GLU A 170 2.85 -5.58 8.75
N THR A 171 3.26 -6.61 8.02
CA THR A 171 2.84 -6.84 6.62
C THR A 171 1.32 -6.95 6.51
N THR A 172 0.68 -7.75 7.37
CA THR A 172 -0.78 -7.89 7.37
C THR A 172 -1.49 -6.60 7.79
N SER A 173 -0.87 -5.76 8.63
CA SER A 173 -1.41 -4.42 8.94
C SER A 173 -1.36 -3.49 7.75
N LYS A 174 -0.22 -3.41 7.03
CA LYS A 174 -0.09 -2.58 5.83
C LYS A 174 -1.08 -2.98 4.74
N ILE A 175 -1.30 -4.29 4.55
CA ILE A 175 -2.31 -4.79 3.62
C ILE A 175 -3.73 -4.43 4.08
N GLU A 176 -4.04 -4.58 5.37
CA GLU A 176 -5.34 -4.19 5.92
C GLU A 176 -5.60 -2.69 5.74
N ASP A 177 -4.61 -1.84 5.97
CA ASP A 177 -4.72 -0.38 5.78
C ASP A 177 -4.93 -0.02 4.31
N ALA A 178 -4.16 -0.62 3.39
CA ALA A 178 -4.34 -0.42 1.96
C ALA A 178 -5.74 -0.88 1.48
N ALA A 179 -6.19 -2.04 1.96
CA ALA A 179 -7.53 -2.56 1.66
C ALA A 179 -8.63 -1.62 2.19
N ARG A 180 -8.44 -1.11 3.41
CA ARG A 180 -9.37 -0.18 4.06
C ARG A 180 -9.49 1.12 3.29
N GLU A 181 -8.39 1.68 2.81
CA GLU A 181 -8.41 2.91 2.02
C GLU A 181 -9.08 2.69 0.65
N ALA A 182 -8.82 1.57 -0.02
CA ALA A 182 -9.52 1.22 -1.28
C ALA A 182 -11.03 1.03 -1.08
N LEU A 183 -11.43 0.36 0.01
CA LEU A 183 -12.84 0.17 0.38
C LEU A 183 -13.53 1.50 0.74
N LYS A 184 -12.87 2.37 1.52
CA LYS A 184 -13.38 3.71 1.82
C LYS A 184 -13.54 4.57 0.57
N LEU A 185 -12.55 4.53 -0.33
CA LEU A 185 -12.62 5.24 -1.61
C LEU A 185 -13.85 4.78 -2.40
N ARG A 186 -14.04 3.46 -2.52
CA ARG A 186 -15.21 2.88 -3.19
C ARG A 186 -16.53 3.26 -2.52
N ALA A 187 -16.60 3.24 -1.18
CA ALA A 187 -17.80 3.64 -0.45
C ALA A 187 -18.12 5.15 -0.57
N SER A 188 -17.10 6.01 -0.68
CA SER A 188 -17.30 7.46 -0.87
C SER A 188 -17.74 7.85 -2.29
N ALA A 189 -17.55 6.95 -3.25
CA ALA A 189 -17.90 7.10 -4.65
C ALA A 189 -18.31 5.73 -5.19
N GLU A 190 -19.50 5.27 -4.77
CA GLU A 190 -20.10 4.01 -5.24
C GLU A 190 -20.10 4.01 -6.77
N CYS A 191 -19.84 2.84 -7.39
CA CYS A 191 -19.75 2.77 -8.85
C CYS A 191 -18.77 3.80 -9.46
N LEU A 192 -17.66 4.12 -8.78
CA LEU A 192 -16.69 5.18 -9.15
C LEU A 192 -17.29 6.58 -9.29
N GLY A 193 -18.44 6.83 -8.64
CA GLY A 193 -19.23 8.06 -8.79
C GLY A 193 -20.17 8.06 -9.98
N GLY A 194 -20.23 6.97 -10.77
CA GLY A 194 -21.19 6.77 -11.85
C GLY A 194 -22.49 6.11 -11.39
N ALA A 195 -23.38 5.86 -12.36
CA ALA A 195 -24.60 5.09 -12.14
C ALA A 195 -24.31 3.57 -12.12
N PRO A 196 -25.05 2.76 -11.35
CA PRO A 196 -24.88 1.31 -11.37
C PRO A 196 -25.32 0.73 -12.72
N LEU A 197 -24.43 -0.05 -13.33
CA LEU A 197 -24.69 -0.78 -14.57
C LEU A 197 -25.51 -2.05 -14.27
N LYS A 198 -26.75 -2.12 -14.77
CA LYS A 198 -27.62 -3.29 -14.65
C LYS A 198 -27.59 -4.15 -15.91
N ASP A 199 -27.98 -5.40 -15.75
CA ASP A 199 -28.10 -6.33 -16.86
C ASP A 199 -29.08 -5.79 -17.92
N GLY A 200 -28.61 -5.71 -19.16
CA GLY A 200 -29.40 -5.21 -20.29
C GLY A 200 -29.35 -3.69 -20.50
N ASP A 201 -28.67 -2.93 -19.63
CA ASP A 201 -28.56 -1.46 -19.77
C ASP A 201 -27.76 -1.03 -21.00
N ILE A 202 -26.86 -1.88 -21.52
CA ILE A 202 -25.98 -1.55 -22.63
C ILE A 202 -26.78 -1.56 -23.95
N PRO A 203 -26.97 -0.41 -24.61
CA PRO A 203 -27.70 -0.35 -25.88
C PRO A 203 -26.96 -1.10 -26.99
N LYS A 204 -27.68 -1.69 -27.94
CA LYS A 204 -27.09 -2.33 -29.13
C LYS A 204 -26.27 -1.37 -30.00
N SER A 205 -26.57 -0.07 -29.92
CA SER A 205 -25.83 0.99 -30.61
C SER A 205 -24.48 1.33 -29.96
N ALA A 206 -24.21 0.83 -28.74
CA ALA A 206 -22.97 1.12 -28.04
C ALA A 206 -21.79 0.38 -28.66
N LYS A 207 -20.81 1.14 -29.15
CA LYS A 207 -19.60 0.61 -29.80
C LYS A 207 -18.50 0.37 -28.76
N PRO A 208 -17.70 -0.70 -28.90
CA PRO A 208 -16.59 -0.96 -27.99
C PRO A 208 -15.42 0.01 -28.27
N VAL A 209 -14.81 0.52 -27.20
CA VAL A 209 -13.49 1.16 -27.28
C VAL A 209 -12.47 0.18 -26.70
N ALA A 210 -11.56 -0.28 -27.54
CA ALA A 210 -10.61 -1.34 -27.21
C ALA A 210 -9.35 -0.82 -26.50
N ALA A 211 -8.82 -1.66 -25.61
CA ALA A 211 -7.52 -1.49 -24.99
C ALA A 211 -6.40 -1.50 -26.03
N ASP A 212 -5.40 -0.64 -25.83
CA ASP A 212 -4.21 -0.49 -26.66
C ASP A 212 -3.03 -1.35 -26.17
N ARG A 213 -3.18 -2.04 -25.03
CA ARG A 213 -2.17 -2.90 -24.42
C ARG A 213 -2.79 -3.92 -23.49
N THR A 214 -2.01 -4.95 -23.17
CA THR A 214 -2.37 -6.02 -22.23
C THR A 214 -1.85 -5.74 -20.82
N GLY A 215 -2.68 -5.94 -19.79
CA GLY A 215 -2.30 -5.79 -18.39
C GLY A 215 -3.49 -5.69 -17.43
N TYR A 216 -3.24 -5.28 -16.20
CA TYR A 216 -4.28 -4.98 -15.21
C TYR A 216 -4.70 -3.52 -15.28
N VAL A 217 -6.01 -3.27 -15.25
CA VAL A 217 -6.56 -1.93 -15.04
C VAL A 217 -6.25 -1.52 -13.60
N GLN A 218 -5.35 -0.56 -13.42
CA GLN A 218 -4.94 -0.05 -12.11
C GLN A 218 -5.76 1.17 -11.69
N HIS A 219 -6.13 2.00 -12.66
CA HIS A 219 -6.88 3.22 -12.42
C HIS A 219 -7.84 3.53 -13.57
N VAL A 220 -9.02 4.05 -13.22
CA VAL A 220 -10.05 4.57 -14.12
C VAL A 220 -10.43 5.98 -13.63
N ASP A 221 -10.19 6.97 -14.48
CA ASP A 221 -10.60 8.35 -14.27
C ASP A 221 -12.06 8.53 -14.71
N ALA A 222 -12.97 8.34 -13.76
CA ALA A 222 -14.41 8.44 -14.00
C ALA A 222 -14.85 9.84 -14.49
N GLY A 223 -14.22 10.90 -13.98
CA GLY A 223 -14.52 12.27 -14.38
C GLY A 223 -14.14 12.54 -15.83
N ARG A 224 -12.98 12.02 -16.27
CA ARG A 224 -12.56 12.12 -17.67
C ARG A 224 -13.46 11.34 -18.62
N LEU A 225 -13.92 10.15 -18.21
CA LEU A 225 -14.90 9.38 -19.00
C LEU A 225 -16.25 10.09 -19.12
N ASP A 226 -16.75 10.70 -18.03
CA ASP A 226 -18.00 11.47 -18.06
C ASP A 226 -17.90 12.70 -18.95
N ALA A 227 -16.78 13.44 -18.88
CA ALA A 227 -16.51 14.60 -19.73
C ALA A 227 -16.44 14.21 -21.22
N ALA A 228 -15.74 13.11 -21.55
CA ALA A 228 -15.65 12.60 -22.91
C ALA A 228 -17.03 12.17 -23.46
N ALA A 229 -17.86 11.55 -22.62
CA ALA A 229 -19.24 11.21 -22.98
C ALA A 229 -20.10 12.48 -23.18
N GLY A 230 -19.92 13.49 -22.34
CA GLY A 230 -20.64 14.76 -22.43
C GLY A 230 -20.39 15.52 -23.73
N ALA A 231 -19.15 15.48 -24.24
CA ALA A 231 -18.77 16.16 -25.48
C ALA A 231 -19.49 15.63 -26.74
N CYS A 232 -19.97 14.39 -26.72
CA CYS A 232 -20.68 13.76 -27.83
C CYS A 232 -22.14 13.42 -27.53
N GLU A 233 -22.71 14.00 -26.46
CA GLU A 233 -24.05 13.68 -25.93
C GLU A 233 -24.28 12.16 -25.72
N GLY A 234 -23.18 11.45 -25.42
CA GLY A 234 -23.10 10.02 -25.31
C GLY A 234 -23.23 9.50 -23.88
N LYS A 235 -23.05 8.18 -23.75
CA LYS A 235 -22.99 7.44 -22.48
C LYS A 235 -21.88 6.42 -22.56
N VAL A 236 -21.23 6.16 -21.43
CA VAL A 236 -20.12 5.20 -21.31
C VAL A 236 -20.51 4.11 -20.33
N TYR A 237 -20.39 2.86 -20.75
CA TYR A 237 -20.66 1.66 -19.97
C TYR A 237 -19.33 0.96 -19.71
N LEU A 238 -18.86 0.99 -18.47
CA LEU A 238 -17.56 0.46 -18.08
C LEU A 238 -17.57 -1.06 -18.18
N HIS A 239 -16.66 -1.62 -18.98
CA HIS A 239 -16.50 -3.06 -19.12
C HIS A 239 -15.36 -3.58 -18.23
N ALA A 240 -14.26 -2.82 -18.12
CA ALA A 240 -13.08 -3.20 -17.36
C ALA A 240 -12.90 -2.29 -16.14
N PRO A 241 -13.51 -2.60 -14.98
CA PRO A 241 -13.24 -1.88 -13.73
C PRO A 241 -11.80 -2.09 -13.22
N PRO A 242 -11.33 -1.29 -12.25
CA PRO A 242 -10.06 -1.53 -11.57
C PRO A 242 -9.94 -2.96 -11.04
N GLY A 243 -8.78 -3.58 -11.26
CA GLY A 243 -8.50 -4.97 -10.92
C GLY A 243 -8.68 -5.97 -12.06
N THR A 244 -9.38 -5.58 -13.14
CA THR A 244 -9.59 -6.45 -14.30
C THR A 244 -8.30 -6.63 -15.10
N PHE A 245 -7.98 -7.87 -15.44
CA PHE A 245 -6.95 -8.17 -16.44
C PHE A 245 -7.57 -8.05 -17.84
N ILE A 246 -7.01 -7.18 -18.68
CA ILE A 246 -7.48 -6.88 -20.03
C ILE A 246 -6.39 -7.21 -21.05
N THR A 247 -6.78 -7.73 -22.21
CA THR A 247 -5.88 -7.97 -23.35
C THR A 247 -6.00 -6.84 -24.36
N GLU A 248 -4.94 -6.60 -25.11
CA GLU A 248 -4.99 -5.70 -26.28
C GLU A 248 -6.15 -6.11 -27.21
N GLY A 249 -6.89 -5.11 -27.71
CA GLY A 249 -8.09 -5.34 -28.54
C GLY A 249 -9.37 -5.67 -27.77
N ALA A 250 -9.29 -6.02 -26.48
CA ALA A 250 -10.49 -6.24 -25.66
C ALA A 250 -11.13 -4.90 -25.23
N PRO A 251 -12.47 -4.84 -25.06
CA PRO A 251 -13.17 -3.59 -24.75
C PRO A 251 -12.85 -3.09 -23.33
N LEU A 252 -12.41 -1.83 -23.22
CA LEU A 252 -12.32 -1.11 -21.93
C LEU A 252 -13.70 -0.62 -21.49
N VAL A 253 -14.43 -0.06 -22.45
CA VAL A 253 -15.80 0.44 -22.29
C VAL A 253 -16.60 0.10 -23.54
N ARG A 254 -17.93 0.20 -23.42
CA ARG A 254 -18.82 0.42 -24.56
C ARG A 254 -19.38 1.83 -24.47
N ALA A 255 -19.50 2.54 -25.58
CA ALA A 255 -19.97 3.92 -25.59
C ALA A 255 -21.01 4.17 -26.69
N THR A 256 -21.99 5.02 -26.38
CA THR A 256 -22.91 5.60 -27.38
C THR A 256 -22.42 6.99 -27.78
N GLY A 257 -22.75 7.41 -28.99
CA GLY A 257 -22.20 8.63 -29.59
C GLY A 257 -20.84 8.37 -30.25
N ASP A 258 -20.30 9.41 -30.90
CA ASP A 258 -19.00 9.36 -31.56
C ASP A 258 -17.89 9.80 -30.58
N ILE A 259 -17.66 8.97 -29.56
CA ILE A 259 -16.65 9.27 -28.51
C ILE A 259 -15.23 9.07 -29.05
N SER A 260 -14.33 9.98 -28.70
CA SER A 260 -12.91 9.85 -28.99
C SER A 260 -12.30 8.63 -28.26
N HIS A 261 -11.76 7.68 -29.04
CA HIS A 261 -11.11 6.49 -28.48
C HIS A 261 -9.88 6.85 -27.64
N ASP A 262 -9.16 7.90 -28.01
CA ASP A 262 -7.94 8.32 -27.31
C ASP A 262 -8.26 8.98 -25.98
N ASP A 263 -9.32 9.79 -25.90
CA ASP A 263 -9.79 10.36 -24.62
C ASP A 263 -10.23 9.27 -23.64
N VAL A 264 -10.90 8.24 -24.15
CA VAL A 264 -11.27 7.06 -23.35
C VAL A 264 -10.01 6.36 -22.87
N ARG A 265 -9.06 6.01 -23.75
CA ARG A 265 -7.82 5.30 -23.37
C ARG A 265 -6.98 6.09 -22.37
N GLU A 266 -6.93 7.41 -22.50
CA GLU A 266 -6.19 8.26 -21.56
C GLU A 266 -6.77 8.27 -20.15
N ALA A 267 -8.06 7.96 -19.99
CA ALA A 267 -8.71 7.79 -18.68
C ALA A 267 -8.32 6.49 -17.97
N PHE A 268 -7.62 5.56 -18.63
CA PHE A 268 -7.15 4.31 -18.03
C PHE A 268 -5.64 4.33 -17.75
N VAL A 269 -5.27 3.75 -16.62
CA VAL A 269 -3.89 3.33 -16.33
C VAL A 269 -3.87 1.81 -16.34
N ILE A 270 -3.16 1.23 -17.31
CA ILE A 270 -2.95 -0.21 -17.43
C ILE A 270 -1.49 -0.50 -17.07
N GLY A 271 -1.29 -1.43 -16.13
CA GLY A 271 0.03 -1.85 -15.69
C GLY A 271 0.21 -3.37 -15.74
N THR A 272 1.45 -3.84 -15.61
CA THR A 272 1.78 -5.28 -15.64
C THR A 272 1.29 -6.03 -14.39
N GLU A 273 1.10 -5.30 -13.29
CA GLU A 273 0.67 -5.84 -12.00
C GLU A 273 -0.63 -5.19 -11.53
N ARG A 274 -1.41 -5.91 -10.73
CA ARG A 274 -2.61 -5.39 -10.07
C ARG A 274 -2.21 -4.38 -8.98
N SER A 275 -3.03 -3.35 -8.76
CA SER A 275 -2.76 -2.26 -7.80
C SER A 275 -3.82 -2.24 -6.70
N PHE A 276 -3.44 -1.78 -5.50
CA PHE A 276 -4.34 -1.63 -4.36
C PHE A 276 -5.21 -0.37 -4.43
N GLU A 277 -4.75 0.68 -5.14
CA GLU A 277 -5.26 2.04 -4.92
C GLU A 277 -6.75 2.23 -5.22
N GLN A 278 -7.26 1.63 -6.30
CA GLN A 278 -8.67 1.76 -6.72
C GLN A 278 -9.39 0.40 -6.76
N ASP A 279 -8.74 -0.66 -6.27
CA ASP A 279 -9.28 -2.01 -6.27
C ASP A 279 -9.68 -2.45 -4.86
N PRO A 280 -10.97 -2.40 -4.51
CA PRO A 280 -11.44 -2.72 -3.18
C PRO A 280 -11.34 -4.22 -2.83
N ARG A 281 -11.09 -5.09 -3.81
CA ARG A 281 -11.00 -6.56 -3.63
C ARG A 281 -9.57 -7.02 -3.42
N PHE A 282 -8.59 -6.33 -4.00
CA PHE A 282 -7.21 -6.84 -4.05
C PHE A 282 -6.59 -7.03 -2.67
N GLY A 283 -6.83 -6.10 -1.74
CA GLY A 283 -6.36 -6.24 -0.36
C GLY A 283 -6.90 -7.47 0.37
N LEU A 284 -8.16 -7.85 0.11
CA LEU A 284 -8.78 -9.05 0.67
C LEU A 284 -8.13 -10.32 0.11
N ILE A 285 -7.88 -10.35 -1.20
CA ILE A 285 -7.20 -11.46 -1.89
C ILE A 285 -5.81 -11.64 -1.30
N VAL A 286 -5.04 -10.57 -1.15
CA VAL A 286 -3.67 -10.64 -0.64
C VAL A 286 -3.63 -11.07 0.83
N LEU A 287 -4.57 -10.61 1.67
CA LEU A 287 -4.72 -11.14 3.03
C LEU A 287 -5.05 -12.64 3.00
N SER A 288 -5.99 -13.06 2.15
CA SER A 288 -6.35 -14.47 1.99
C SER A 288 -5.17 -15.33 1.52
N GLU A 289 -4.28 -14.81 0.69
CA GLU A 289 -3.04 -15.49 0.30
C GLU A 289 -2.05 -15.63 1.46
N VAL A 290 -1.94 -14.64 2.34
CA VAL A 290 -1.12 -14.74 3.57
C VAL A 290 -1.64 -15.86 4.46
N ALA A 291 -2.96 -15.97 4.64
CA ALA A 291 -3.56 -17.09 5.37
C ALA A 291 -3.30 -18.45 4.70
N GLN A 292 -3.47 -18.56 3.37
CA GLN A 292 -3.16 -19.79 2.63
C GLN A 292 -1.68 -20.20 2.79
N ARG A 293 -0.76 -19.22 2.75
CA ARG A 293 0.67 -19.48 2.96
C ARG A 293 0.94 -19.98 4.39
N ALA A 294 0.31 -19.39 5.40
CA ALA A 294 0.44 -19.83 6.78
C ALA A 294 -0.10 -21.26 6.99
N LEU A 295 -1.19 -21.63 6.31
CA LEU A 295 -1.77 -22.97 6.34
C LEU A 295 -1.00 -24.01 5.50
N SER A 296 -0.05 -23.58 4.66
CA SER A 296 0.70 -24.50 3.81
C SER A 296 1.55 -25.47 4.65
N PRO A 297 1.77 -26.72 4.19
CA PRO A 297 2.53 -27.73 4.95
C PRO A 297 3.96 -27.30 5.34
N GLY A 298 4.55 -26.37 4.58
CA GLY A 298 5.89 -25.85 4.85
C GLY A 298 5.98 -24.77 5.94
N VAL A 299 4.85 -24.16 6.32
CA VAL A 299 4.79 -23.14 7.39
C VAL A 299 4.01 -23.67 8.58
N ASN A 300 2.82 -24.22 8.34
CA ASN A 300 1.94 -24.82 9.34
C ASN A 300 1.70 -23.92 10.57
N ASP A 301 1.27 -22.69 10.32
CA ASP A 301 0.91 -21.70 11.34
C ASP A 301 -0.58 -21.31 11.25
N PRO A 302 -1.47 -22.10 11.89
CA PRO A 302 -2.89 -21.77 11.99
C PRO A 302 -3.19 -20.44 12.70
N GLY A 303 -2.29 -20.00 13.60
CA GLY A 303 -2.48 -18.77 14.38
C GLY A 303 -2.49 -17.51 13.50
N THR A 304 -1.58 -17.46 12.52
CA THR A 304 -1.58 -16.39 11.51
C THR A 304 -2.87 -16.40 10.68
N ALA A 305 -3.37 -17.56 10.26
CA ALA A 305 -4.62 -17.65 9.50
C ALA A 305 -5.83 -17.16 10.32
N VAL A 306 -5.91 -17.53 11.61
CA VAL A 306 -6.91 -17.02 12.56
C VAL A 306 -6.85 -15.49 12.68
N SER A 307 -5.65 -14.92 12.80
CA SER A 307 -5.45 -13.48 12.87
C SER A 307 -5.95 -12.77 11.59
N VAL A 308 -5.61 -13.31 10.42
CA VAL A 308 -6.05 -12.79 9.12
C VAL A 308 -7.57 -12.83 8.97
N ILE A 309 -8.25 -13.90 9.41
CA ILE A 309 -9.73 -13.97 9.40
C ILE A 309 -10.33 -12.80 10.19
N GLY A 310 -9.75 -12.46 11.35
CA GLY A 310 -10.17 -11.29 12.14
C GLY A 310 -10.00 -9.97 11.39
N ARG A 311 -8.89 -9.78 10.66
CA ARG A 311 -8.65 -8.60 9.83
C ARG A 311 -9.67 -8.49 8.68
N LEU A 312 -9.92 -9.60 7.99
CA LEU A 312 -10.90 -9.68 6.92
C LEU A 312 -12.31 -9.35 7.42
N LEU A 313 -12.71 -9.85 8.60
CA LEU A 313 -13.99 -9.50 9.21
C LEU A 313 -14.12 -7.98 9.43
N ARG A 314 -13.07 -7.32 9.95
CA ARG A 314 -13.08 -5.86 10.15
C ARG A 314 -13.21 -5.06 8.85
N LEU A 315 -12.70 -5.60 7.74
CA LEU A 315 -12.80 -4.98 6.42
C LEU A 315 -14.16 -5.22 5.76
N LEU A 316 -14.72 -6.41 5.92
CA LEU A 316 -15.98 -6.82 5.28
C LEU A 316 -17.22 -6.29 6.00
N PHE A 317 -17.19 -6.18 7.33
CA PHE A 317 -18.38 -5.81 8.11
C PHE A 317 -19.02 -4.47 7.71
N PRO A 318 -18.28 -3.40 7.35
CA PRO A 318 -18.86 -2.13 6.91
C PRO A 318 -19.37 -2.11 5.46
N ILE A 319 -19.10 -3.15 4.65
CA ILE A 319 -19.46 -3.17 3.23
C ILE A 319 -20.98 -3.27 3.07
N LYS A 320 -21.53 -2.45 2.18
CA LYS A 320 -22.93 -2.45 1.77
C LYS A 320 -23.03 -2.73 0.27
N SER A 321 -24.15 -3.27 -0.19
CA SER A 321 -24.42 -3.41 -1.61
C SER A 321 -24.55 -2.05 -2.27
N GLU A 322 -24.01 -1.94 -3.48
CA GLU A 322 -24.14 -0.77 -4.36
C GLU A 322 -25.49 -0.82 -5.12
N ASP A 323 -26.59 -1.01 -4.37
CA ASP A 323 -27.94 -1.25 -4.93
C ASP A 323 -28.73 0.04 -5.18
N SER A 324 -28.36 1.14 -4.53
CA SER A 324 -28.99 2.44 -4.73
C SER A 324 -28.42 3.12 -5.96
N ALA A 325 -29.28 3.46 -6.92
CA ALA A 325 -28.96 4.57 -7.81
C ALA A 325 -28.74 5.77 -6.90
N ALA A 326 -27.51 6.28 -6.81
CA ALA A 326 -27.27 7.56 -6.16
C ALA A 326 -28.31 8.54 -6.74
N GLU A 327 -29.09 9.22 -5.88
CA GLU A 327 -30.15 10.13 -6.34
C GLU A 327 -29.60 11.22 -7.28
N ASP A 328 -28.28 11.46 -7.22
CA ASP A 328 -27.53 12.29 -8.16
C ASP A 328 -26.08 11.73 -8.34
N PRO A 329 -25.83 10.85 -9.34
CA PRO A 329 -24.47 10.35 -9.58
C PRO A 329 -23.59 11.47 -10.11
N LYS A 330 -22.41 11.65 -9.50
CA LYS A 330 -21.42 12.68 -9.89
C LYS A 330 -21.05 12.58 -11.38
N CYS A 331 -20.97 11.36 -11.90
CA CYS A 331 -20.69 11.04 -13.29
C CYS A 331 -21.93 10.41 -13.94
N SER A 332 -22.95 11.22 -14.23
CA SER A 332 -24.26 10.77 -14.70
C SER A 332 -24.27 10.09 -16.08
N ARG A 333 -23.21 10.23 -16.88
CA ARG A 333 -23.07 9.55 -18.19
C ARG A 333 -22.24 8.27 -18.12
N LEU A 334 -21.67 7.96 -16.95
CA LEU A 334 -20.86 6.78 -16.72
C LEU A 334 -21.68 5.71 -15.98
N PHE A 335 -21.72 4.51 -16.53
CA PHE A 335 -22.37 3.34 -15.94
C PHE A 335 -21.29 2.32 -15.54
N VAL A 336 -21.23 1.97 -14.26
CA VAL A 336 -20.17 1.11 -13.70
C VAL A 336 -20.80 -0.12 -13.06
N PRO A 337 -20.26 -1.34 -13.31
CA PRO A 337 -20.76 -2.54 -12.66
C PRO A 337 -20.60 -2.43 -11.13
N PRO A 338 -21.67 -2.67 -10.35
CA PRO A 338 -21.55 -2.79 -8.90
C PRO A 338 -20.76 -4.06 -8.55
N ILE A 339 -20.09 -4.05 -7.40
CA ILE A 339 -19.39 -5.24 -6.91
C ILE A 339 -20.33 -5.97 -5.94
N PRO A 340 -20.75 -7.22 -6.24
CA PRO A 340 -21.67 -7.93 -5.37
C PRO A 340 -20.96 -8.32 -4.05
N PRO A 341 -21.64 -8.26 -2.89
CA PRO A 341 -21.08 -8.72 -1.61
C PRO A 341 -20.51 -10.14 -1.64
N SER A 342 -21.05 -11.02 -2.47
CA SER A 342 -20.55 -12.39 -2.68
C SER A 342 -19.11 -12.45 -3.16
N ASP A 343 -18.70 -11.49 -3.99
CA ASP A 343 -17.34 -11.45 -4.54
C ASP A 343 -16.33 -11.09 -3.45
N PHE A 344 -16.67 -10.14 -2.57
CA PHE A 344 -15.83 -9.77 -1.43
C PHE A 344 -15.65 -10.94 -0.45
N VAL A 345 -16.75 -11.63 -0.10
CA VAL A 345 -16.73 -12.77 0.83
C VAL A 345 -15.94 -13.94 0.23
N ARG A 346 -16.15 -14.24 -1.05
CA ARG A 346 -15.45 -15.30 -1.78
C ARG A 346 -13.95 -15.05 -1.82
N ASP A 347 -13.54 -13.85 -2.23
CA ASP A 347 -12.14 -13.46 -2.34
C ASP A 347 -11.42 -13.49 -0.98
N ALA A 348 -12.15 -13.20 0.11
CA ALA A 348 -11.61 -13.19 1.47
C ALA A 348 -11.50 -14.59 2.09
N TYR A 349 -12.49 -15.47 1.91
CA TYR A 349 -12.63 -16.66 2.78
C TYR A 349 -12.61 -18.01 2.06
N ASP A 350 -12.96 -18.10 0.78
CA ASP A 350 -13.16 -19.41 0.14
C ASP A 350 -11.87 -20.24 0.09
N SER A 351 -10.74 -19.59 -0.22
CA SER A 351 -9.45 -20.27 -0.28
C SER A 351 -8.93 -20.66 1.11
N ILE A 352 -9.16 -19.83 2.14
CA ILE A 352 -8.83 -20.14 3.54
C ILE A 352 -9.64 -21.36 3.99
N GLY A 353 -10.96 -21.36 3.75
CA GLY A 353 -11.83 -22.48 4.12
C GLY A 353 -11.46 -23.78 3.43
N ARG A 354 -10.98 -23.73 2.17
CA ARG A 354 -10.49 -24.91 1.45
C ARG A 354 -9.18 -25.43 2.07
N ASP A 355 -8.21 -24.55 2.30
CA ASP A 355 -6.85 -24.94 2.71
C ASP A 355 -6.80 -25.31 4.20
N ALA A 356 -7.75 -24.82 5.00
CA ALA A 356 -7.91 -25.16 6.41
C ALA A 356 -8.75 -26.41 6.67
N ALA A 357 -9.10 -27.22 5.65
CA ALA A 357 -10.07 -28.31 5.77
C ALA A 357 -9.84 -29.26 6.97
N GLY A 358 -8.57 -29.54 7.31
CA GLY A 358 -8.19 -30.38 8.45
C GLY A 358 -7.88 -29.63 9.76
N THR A 359 -8.13 -28.33 9.83
CA THR A 359 -7.69 -27.44 10.92
C THR A 359 -8.90 -26.87 11.66
N VAL A 360 -9.29 -27.53 12.75
CA VAL A 360 -10.53 -27.22 13.51
C VAL A 360 -10.54 -25.79 14.04
N GLU A 361 -9.43 -25.30 14.59
CA GLU A 361 -9.30 -23.98 15.19
C GLU A 361 -9.55 -22.85 14.17
N VAL A 362 -9.09 -23.02 12.93
CA VAL A 362 -9.30 -22.05 11.84
C VAL A 362 -10.74 -22.07 11.39
N HIS A 363 -11.33 -23.26 11.20
CA HIS A 363 -12.73 -23.38 10.79
C HIS A 363 -13.71 -22.85 11.83
N VAL A 364 -13.46 -23.05 13.13
CA VAL A 364 -14.30 -22.46 14.20
C VAL A 364 -14.28 -20.93 14.12
N VAL A 365 -13.12 -20.31 13.91
CA VAL A 365 -13.01 -18.85 13.80
C VAL A 365 -13.64 -18.35 12.50
N LEU A 366 -13.43 -19.04 11.38
CA LEU A 366 -14.03 -18.74 10.09
C LEU A 366 -15.56 -18.76 10.17
N GLN A 367 -16.13 -19.79 10.79
CA GLN A 367 -17.57 -19.91 10.99
C GLN A 367 -18.13 -18.78 11.87
N LYS A 368 -17.44 -18.39 12.95
CA LYS A 368 -17.84 -17.23 13.78
C LYS A 368 -17.80 -15.92 12.99
N ALA A 369 -16.77 -15.71 12.18
CA ALA A 369 -16.66 -14.51 11.34
C ALA A 369 -17.80 -14.43 10.31
N LEU A 370 -18.10 -15.54 9.64
CA LEU A 370 -19.20 -15.62 8.69
C LEU A 370 -20.56 -15.52 9.38
N ALA A 371 -20.73 -16.08 10.59
CA ALA A 371 -21.93 -15.90 11.39
C ALA A 371 -22.16 -14.42 11.71
N ARG A 372 -21.09 -13.69 12.05
CA ARG A 372 -21.19 -12.25 12.32
C ARG A 372 -21.54 -11.44 11.07
N LEU A 373 -21.01 -11.80 9.89
CA LEU A 373 -21.41 -11.18 8.62
C LEU A 373 -22.85 -11.53 8.22
N ALA A 374 -23.34 -12.71 8.61
CA ALA A 374 -24.73 -13.13 8.38
C ALA A 374 -25.76 -12.35 9.21
N GLU A 375 -25.30 -11.52 10.16
CA GLU A 375 -26.08 -10.56 10.94
C GLU A 375 -25.98 -9.11 10.41
N SER A 376 -25.27 -8.87 9.30
CA SER A 376 -25.15 -7.54 8.69
C SER A 376 -26.52 -6.93 8.35
N GLU A 377 -26.61 -5.60 8.37
CA GLU A 377 -27.81 -4.89 7.90
C GLU A 377 -28.04 -5.08 6.40
N ASP A 378 -26.96 -5.31 5.64
CA ASP A 378 -27.00 -5.49 4.20
C ASP A 378 -27.49 -6.89 3.81
N ALA A 379 -28.56 -6.95 3.00
CA ALA A 379 -29.16 -8.23 2.60
C ALA A 379 -28.24 -9.08 1.70
N GLY A 380 -27.47 -8.43 0.82
CA GLY A 380 -26.51 -9.10 -0.06
C GLY A 380 -25.38 -9.76 0.74
N MET A 381 -24.81 -9.03 1.70
CA MET A 381 -23.78 -9.50 2.62
C MET A 381 -24.30 -10.65 3.49
N ARG A 382 -25.52 -10.54 4.05
CA ARG A 382 -26.12 -11.65 4.83
C ARG A 382 -26.24 -12.93 4.01
N LYS A 383 -26.71 -12.82 2.77
CA LYS A 383 -26.84 -13.96 1.86
C LYS A 383 -25.46 -14.55 1.54
N ALA A 384 -24.52 -13.71 1.10
CA ALA A 384 -23.15 -14.10 0.78
C ALA A 384 -22.45 -14.82 1.94
N ALA A 385 -22.57 -14.30 3.15
CA ALA A 385 -21.97 -14.88 4.35
C ALA A 385 -22.53 -16.27 4.68
N ARG A 386 -23.84 -16.49 4.52
CA ARG A 386 -24.47 -17.80 4.75
C ARG A 386 -24.04 -18.83 3.70
N GLU A 387 -23.98 -18.44 2.43
CA GLU A 387 -23.50 -19.31 1.35
C GLU A 387 -22.04 -19.71 1.57
N ALA A 388 -21.18 -18.74 1.93
CA ALA A 388 -19.79 -19.00 2.27
C ALA A 388 -19.65 -19.88 3.54
N ALA A 389 -20.48 -19.67 4.56
CA ALA A 389 -20.48 -20.50 5.77
C ALA A 389 -20.83 -21.96 5.47
N ALA A 390 -21.83 -22.19 4.63
CA ALA A 390 -22.21 -23.53 4.18
C ALA A 390 -21.07 -24.20 3.41
N ARG A 391 -20.42 -23.46 2.50
CA ARG A 391 -19.27 -23.97 1.74
C ARG A 391 -18.07 -24.29 2.64
N ALA A 392 -17.74 -23.40 3.57
CA ALA A 392 -16.64 -23.61 4.52
C ALA A 392 -16.92 -24.79 5.47
N LEU A 393 -18.18 -25.00 5.89
CA LEU A 393 -18.56 -26.16 6.68
C LEU A 393 -18.36 -27.45 5.89
N ALA A 394 -18.73 -27.47 4.61
CA ALA A 394 -18.53 -28.64 3.76
C ALA A 394 -17.03 -29.02 3.61
N PHE A 395 -16.12 -28.03 3.54
CA PHE A 395 -14.68 -28.32 3.58
C PHE A 395 -14.24 -28.93 4.92
N ALA A 396 -14.70 -28.36 6.04
CA ALA A 396 -14.38 -28.87 7.37
C ALA A 396 -14.89 -30.30 7.60
N GLU A 397 -16.14 -30.59 7.20
CA GLU A 397 -16.74 -31.91 7.39
C GLU A 397 -16.03 -33.01 6.58
N ASN A 398 -15.46 -32.65 5.44
CA ASN A 398 -14.66 -33.56 4.61
C ASN A 398 -13.21 -33.70 5.08
N GLY A 399 -12.63 -32.66 5.70
CA GLY A 399 -11.23 -32.66 6.12
C GLY A 399 -10.97 -33.10 7.56
N LEU A 400 -11.93 -32.89 8.48
CA LEU A 400 -11.79 -33.25 9.89
C LEU A 400 -12.09 -34.73 10.13
N LEU A 401 -11.26 -35.38 10.95
CA LEU A 401 -11.38 -36.81 11.26
C LEU A 401 -12.38 -37.08 12.40
N LEU A 402 -12.34 -36.26 13.45
CA LEU A 402 -13.14 -36.46 14.65
C LEU A 402 -14.53 -35.82 14.50
N ASP A 403 -15.58 -36.58 14.82
CA ASP A 403 -16.96 -36.08 14.76
C ASP A 403 -17.23 -34.97 15.78
N ASP A 404 -16.53 -34.97 16.92
CA ASP A 404 -16.56 -33.89 17.91
C ASP A 404 -16.05 -32.56 17.32
N ASP A 405 -14.99 -32.60 16.52
CA ASP A 405 -14.47 -31.39 15.86
C ASP A 405 -15.43 -30.88 14.78
N LYS A 406 -16.03 -31.79 14.00
CA LYS A 406 -17.10 -31.42 13.05
C LYS A 406 -18.28 -30.76 13.76
N ALA A 407 -18.68 -31.30 14.92
CA ALA A 407 -19.77 -30.74 15.73
C ALA A 407 -19.40 -29.34 16.25
N ARG A 408 -18.16 -29.12 16.71
CA ARG A 408 -17.65 -27.82 17.15
C ARG A 408 -17.71 -26.78 16.03
N VAL A 409 -17.27 -27.13 14.82
CA VAL A 409 -17.34 -26.22 13.65
C VAL A 409 -18.80 -25.91 13.30
N ARG A 410 -19.68 -26.92 13.28
CA ARG A 410 -21.10 -26.73 12.99
C ARG A 410 -21.79 -25.80 13.99
N ALA A 411 -21.47 -25.91 15.28
CA ALA A 411 -22.02 -25.06 16.32
C ALA A 411 -21.55 -23.60 16.25
N ALA A 412 -20.41 -23.34 15.60
CA ALA A 412 -19.83 -22.00 15.46
C ALA A 412 -20.41 -21.19 14.29
N GLY A 413 -21.10 -21.85 13.35
CA GLY A 413 -21.64 -21.22 12.15
C GLY A 413 -22.90 -20.39 12.40
N PRO A 414 -23.37 -19.63 11.40
CA PRO A 414 -24.65 -18.96 11.48
C PRO A 414 -25.76 -19.97 11.80
N GLY A 415 -26.60 -19.66 12.77
CA GLY A 415 -27.78 -20.46 13.05
C GLY A 415 -28.62 -20.65 11.78
N LYS A 416 -29.28 -21.81 11.65
CA LYS A 416 -30.30 -22.00 10.61
C LYS A 416 -31.38 -20.94 10.85
N GLY A 417 -31.30 -19.83 10.13
CA GLY A 417 -32.23 -18.71 10.29
C GLY A 417 -33.66 -19.21 10.15
N LYS A 418 -34.54 -18.73 11.04
CA LYS A 418 -35.99 -18.82 10.86
C LYS A 418 -36.44 -18.05 9.62
#